data_AF-A0A5B0BVW7-F1
#
_entry.id   AF-A0A5B0BVW7-F1
#
_cell.length_a   1.000
_cell.length_b   1.000
_cell.length_c   1.000
_cell.angle_alpha   90.00
_cell.angle_beta   90.00
_cell.angle_gamma   90.00
#
_symmetry.space_group_name_H-M   'P 1'
#
loop_
_entity.id
_entity.type
_entity.pdbx_description
1 polymer ?
#
loop_
_entity_poly.entity_id
_entity_poly.type
_entity_poly.pdbx_seq_one_letter_code
_entity_poly.pdbx_strand_id
1 'polypeptide(L)'
;MKKLTITAALLTSLFASISFASQYDKPGFFTKIEDGRLWVFREGSEQLKDFQAHGEPAKQYTEIGTGPEGMTVKSGDEKALKDYLSTLKK
;
A
#
# COMPACT_ATOMS: atom_id res chain seq x y z
N MET A 1 -42.37 -40.16 -8.59
CA MET A 1 -41.37 -40.31 -9.69
C MET A 1 -41.37 -38.99 -10.45
N LYS A 2 -40.31 -38.20 -10.63
CA LYS A 2 -38.87 -38.41 -10.70
C LYS A 2 -38.16 -37.16 -10.15
N LYS A 3 -36.98 -37.38 -9.59
CA LYS A 3 -36.01 -36.42 -9.03
C LYS A 3 -35.48 -35.49 -10.12
N LEU A 4 -35.15 -34.23 -9.80
CA LEU A 4 -34.10 -33.42 -10.45
C LEU A 4 -33.69 -32.29 -9.48
N THR A 5 -32.65 -32.52 -8.69
CA THR A 5 -31.28 -31.98 -8.84
C THR A 5 -31.12 -30.52 -8.40
N ILE A 6 -30.37 -30.39 -7.30
CA ILE A 6 -29.74 -29.21 -6.75
C ILE A 6 -28.75 -28.66 -7.81
N THR A 7 -28.86 -27.37 -8.15
CA THR A 7 -27.75 -26.64 -8.79
C THR A 7 -27.29 -25.56 -7.84
N ALA A 8 -26.06 -25.74 -7.37
CA ALA A 8 -25.32 -24.84 -6.51
C ALA A 8 -24.83 -23.59 -7.28
N ALA A 9 -24.26 -22.69 -6.49
CA ALA A 9 -23.36 -21.60 -6.86
C ALA A 9 -24.02 -20.30 -7.34
N LEU A 10 -23.99 -19.30 -6.47
CA LEU A 10 -23.43 -17.97 -6.76
C LEU A 10 -23.31 -17.22 -5.43
N LEU A 11 -22.38 -17.66 -4.58
CA LEU A 11 -21.84 -16.79 -3.53
C LEU A 11 -20.79 -15.91 -4.20
N THR A 12 -21.22 -14.89 -4.93
CA THR A 12 -20.33 -13.82 -5.40
C THR A 12 -19.86 -13.06 -4.17
N SER A 13 -18.73 -13.50 -3.60
CA SER A 13 -18.00 -12.72 -2.62
C SER A 13 -17.52 -11.46 -3.31
N LEU A 14 -18.29 -10.38 -3.17
CA LEU A 14 -17.90 -9.05 -3.54
C LEU A 14 -16.79 -8.65 -2.57
N PHE A 15 -15.54 -8.97 -2.91
CA PHE A 15 -14.40 -8.35 -2.26
C PHE A 15 -14.43 -6.88 -2.68
N ALA A 16 -15.22 -6.08 -1.97
CA ALA A 16 -15.10 -4.65 -2.00
C ALA A 16 -13.68 -4.34 -1.52
N SER A 17 -12.81 -3.95 -2.45
CA SER A 17 -11.50 -3.39 -2.15
C SER A 17 -11.73 -2.09 -1.39
N ILE A 18 -11.88 -2.19 -0.07
CA ILE A 18 -11.85 -1.01 0.79
C ILE A 18 -10.40 -0.55 0.73
N SER A 19 -10.10 0.44 -0.11
CA SER A 19 -8.86 1.19 -0.03
C SER A 19 -8.90 1.95 1.29
N PHE A 20 -8.47 1.29 2.37
CA PHE A 20 -8.20 1.96 3.62
C PHE A 20 -7.07 2.96 3.35
N ALA A 21 -7.33 4.24 3.59
CA ALA A 21 -6.26 5.20 3.79
C ALA A 21 -5.31 4.57 4.81
N SER A 22 -4.02 4.54 4.49
CA SER A 22 -3.08 3.86 5.34
C SER A 22 -3.08 4.55 6.70
N GLN A 23 -3.23 3.78 7.77
CA GLN A 23 -3.17 4.27 9.15
C GLN A 23 -1.85 5.00 9.47
N TYR A 24 -0.87 4.92 8.58
CA TYR A 24 0.45 5.50 8.68
C TYR A 24 0.63 6.81 7.92
N ASP A 25 -0.46 7.40 7.40
CA ASP A 25 -0.44 8.70 6.75
C ASP A 25 0.09 9.80 7.68
N LYS A 26 0.88 10.72 7.09
CA LYS A 26 1.48 11.86 7.76
C LYS A 26 1.30 13.10 6.88
N PRO A 27 1.21 14.32 7.45
CA PRO A 27 1.06 15.53 6.65
C PRO A 27 2.15 15.64 5.56
N GLY A 28 1.73 15.82 4.31
CA GLY A 28 2.63 15.92 3.16
C GLY A 28 3.12 14.57 2.61
N PHE A 29 2.60 13.44 3.11
CA PHE A 29 2.92 12.10 2.65
C PHE A 29 1.67 11.29 2.32
N PHE A 30 1.70 10.64 1.17
CA PHE A 30 0.80 9.55 0.84
C PHE A 30 1.42 8.23 1.31
N THR A 31 0.66 7.39 1.99
CA THR A 31 1.13 6.04 2.34
C THR A 31 0.15 4.96 1.90
N LYS A 32 0.68 3.78 1.56
CA LYS A 32 -0.12 2.61 1.16
C LYS A 32 0.56 1.34 1.63
N ILE A 33 -0.20 0.39 2.16
CA ILE A 33 0.31 -0.93 2.48
C ILE A 33 0.07 -1.84 1.27
N GLU A 34 1.14 -2.45 0.75
CA GLU A 34 1.08 -3.40 -0.37
C GLU A 34 2.07 -4.54 -0.10
N ASP A 35 1.61 -5.79 -0.18
CA ASP A 35 2.38 -6.99 0.17
C ASP A 35 3.10 -6.91 1.54
N GLY A 36 2.40 -6.35 2.54
CA GLY A 36 2.94 -6.21 3.90
C GLY A 36 4.08 -5.20 4.02
N ARG A 37 4.25 -4.32 3.03
CA ARG A 37 5.24 -3.24 3.02
C ARG A 37 4.54 -1.90 2.99
N LEU A 38 5.12 -0.93 3.68
CA LEU A 38 4.63 0.44 3.67
C LEU A 38 5.29 1.21 2.55
N TRP A 39 4.52 1.54 1.52
CA TRP A 39 4.92 2.52 0.54
C TRP A 39 4.65 3.92 1.06
N VAL A 40 5.64 4.80 0.92
CA VAL A 40 5.56 6.20 1.32
C VAL A 40 6.02 7.10 0.18
N PHE A 41 5.27 8.14 -0.10
CA PHE A 41 5.60 9.11 -1.15
C PHE A 41 5.25 10.52 -0.70
N ARG A 42 5.95 11.52 -1.23
CA ARG A 42 5.49 12.91 -1.11
C ARG A 42 4.20 13.07 -1.92
N GLU A 43 3.23 13.76 -1.35
CA GLU A 43 2.00 14.11 -2.06
C GLU A 43 2.34 14.92 -3.33
N GLY A 44 1.71 14.57 -4.45
CA GLY A 44 1.93 15.23 -5.74
C GLY A 44 3.26 14.92 -6.44
N SER A 45 4.14 14.09 -5.84
CA SER A 45 5.42 13.71 -6.46
C SER A 45 5.22 12.89 -7.75
N GLU A 46 6.20 12.95 -8.63
CA GLU A 46 6.24 12.12 -9.85
C GLU A 46 6.28 10.63 -9.50
N GLN A 47 7.04 10.26 -8.48
CA GLN A 47 7.16 8.87 -8.02
C GLN A 47 5.82 8.31 -7.51
N LEU A 48 4.99 9.16 -6.88
CA LEU A 48 3.63 8.77 -6.50
C LEU A 48 2.76 8.51 -7.73
N LYS A 49 2.87 9.36 -8.76
CA LYS A 49 2.12 9.17 -10.02
C LYS A 49 2.53 7.87 -10.70
N ASP A 50 3.83 7.61 -10.78
CA ASP A 50 4.38 6.36 -11.35
C ASP A 50 3.88 5.14 -10.57
N PHE A 51 3.92 5.20 -9.24
CA PHE A 51 3.39 4.15 -8.37
C PHE A 51 1.89 3.92 -8.59
N GLN A 52 1.09 4.98 -8.69
CA GLN A 52 -0.34 4.85 -8.95
C GLN A 52 -0.65 4.30 -10.35
N ALA A 53 0.21 4.58 -11.33
CA ALA A 53 0.04 4.12 -12.72
C ALA A 53 0.52 2.68 -12.93
N HIS A 54 1.60 2.27 -12.27
CA HIS A 54 2.34 1.04 -12.58
C HIS A 54 2.54 0.10 -11.39
N GLY A 55 2.21 0.52 -10.16
CA GLY A 55 2.38 -0.25 -8.94
C GLY A 55 3.77 -0.15 -8.32
N GLU A 56 4.86 -0.12 -9.10
CA GLU A 56 6.20 0.16 -8.58
C GLU A 56 6.92 1.23 -9.43
N PRO A 57 7.52 2.26 -8.82
CA PRO A 57 8.32 3.25 -9.54
C PRO A 57 9.62 2.64 -10.09
N ALA A 58 10.17 3.22 -11.16
CA ALA A 58 11.38 2.72 -11.83
C ALA A 58 12.61 2.62 -10.90
N LYS A 59 12.71 3.53 -9.93
CA LYS A 59 13.71 3.51 -8.87
C LYS A 59 13.00 3.39 -7.53
N GLN A 60 13.54 2.54 -6.66
CA GLN A 60 13.00 2.31 -5.33
C GLN A 60 14.11 2.35 -4.27
N TYR A 61 13.76 2.88 -3.11
CA TYR A 61 14.55 2.91 -1.90
C TYR A 61 13.82 2.12 -0.84
N THR A 62 14.55 1.26 -0.11
CA THR A 62 13.96 0.32 0.84
C THR A 62 14.72 0.38 2.15
N GLU A 63 13.98 0.53 3.24
CA GLU A 63 14.50 0.46 4.61
C GLU A 63 13.76 -0.66 5.35
N ILE A 64 14.52 -1.67 5.78
CA ILE A 64 13.97 -2.92 6.34
C ILE A 64 13.84 -2.78 7.85
N GLY A 65 12.65 -3.05 8.40
CA GLY A 65 12.44 -3.09 9.84
C GLY A 65 12.35 -1.72 10.54
N THR A 66 12.38 -0.63 9.77
CA THR A 66 12.41 0.74 10.30
C THR A 66 11.03 1.41 10.36
N GLY A 67 10.03 0.79 9.73
CA GLY A 67 8.66 1.27 9.72
C GLY A 67 7.91 0.94 11.01
N PRO A 68 6.67 1.45 11.14
CA PRO A 68 5.78 1.08 12.23
C PRO A 68 5.64 -0.43 12.36
N GLU A 69 5.60 -0.96 13.58
CA GLU A 69 5.53 -2.41 13.86
C GLU A 69 6.66 -3.24 13.22
N GLY A 70 7.81 -2.63 12.90
CA GLY A 70 8.93 -3.32 12.26
C GLY A 70 8.69 -3.61 10.76
N MET A 71 7.74 -2.92 10.13
CA MET A 71 7.45 -3.08 8.71
C MET A 71 8.58 -2.55 7.82
N THR A 72 8.76 -3.16 6.65
CA THR A 72 9.64 -2.59 5.59
C THR A 72 8.98 -1.36 4.99
N VAL A 73 9.73 -0.27 4.87
CA VAL A 73 9.27 0.97 4.23
C VAL A 73 9.95 1.14 2.87
N LYS A 74 9.16 1.40 1.83
CA LYS A 74 9.61 1.62 0.46
C LYS A 74 9.21 3.00 -0.03
N SER A 75 10.03 3.62 -0.87
CA SER A 75 9.68 4.88 -1.56
C SER A 75 10.36 4.95 -2.92
N GLY A 76 9.80 5.74 -3.84
CA GLY A 76 10.48 6.05 -5.11
C GLY A 76 11.58 7.12 -4.97
N ASP A 77 11.63 7.83 -3.85
CA ASP A 77 12.59 8.89 -3.57
C ASP A 77 13.26 8.69 -2.20
N GLU A 78 14.59 8.81 -2.17
CA GLU A 78 15.38 8.59 -0.95
C GLU A 78 15.07 9.64 0.11
N LYS A 79 14.88 10.89 -0.33
CA LYS A 79 14.61 12.00 0.57
C LYS A 79 13.24 11.84 1.20
N ALA A 80 12.21 11.47 0.43
CA ALA A 80 10.88 11.18 0.93
C ALA A 80 10.91 10.05 1.97
N LEU A 81 11.67 8.97 1.71
CA LEU A 81 11.82 7.86 2.67
C LEU A 81 12.46 8.34 3.98
N LYS A 82 13.59 9.04 3.91
CA LYS A 82 14.30 9.55 5.08
C LYS A 82 13.49 10.57 5.86
N ASP A 83 12.86 11.52 5.17
CA ASP A 83 11.99 12.52 5.79
C ASP A 83 10.84 11.80 6.52
N TYR A 84 10.17 10.84 5.88
CA TYR A 84 9.08 10.09 6.50
C TYR A 84 9.54 9.35 7.76
N LEU A 85 10.64 8.60 7.67
CA LEU A 85 11.20 7.87 8.82
C LEU A 85 11.61 8.80 9.97
N SER A 86 12.08 10.00 9.66
CA SER A 86 12.37 11.01 10.70
C SER A 86 11.13 11.42 11.49
N THR A 87 9.93 11.36 10.89
CA THR A 87 8.67 11.65 11.60
C THR A 87 8.25 10.56 12.59
N LEU A 88 8.83 9.37 12.47
CA LEU A 88 8.55 8.23 13.36
C LEU A 88 9.46 8.21 14.59
N LYS A 89 10.65 8.82 14.50
CA LYS A 89 11.61 8.91 15.60
C LYS A 89 11.10 9.98 16.59
N LYS A 90 10.75 9.55 17.80
CA LYS A 90 10.47 10.44 18.93
C LYS A 90 11.76 10.95 19.56
#